data_AF-A0A9E7TKX9-F1
#
_entry.id   AF-A0A9E7TKX9-F1
#
_cell.length_a   1.000
_cell.length_b   1.000
_cell.length_c   1.000
_cell.angle_alpha   90.00
_cell.angle_beta   90.00
_cell.angle_gamma   90.00
#
_symmetry.space_group_name_H-M   'P 1'
#
loop_
_entity.id
_entity.type
_entity.pdbx_description
1 polymer ?
#
loop_
_entity_poly.entity_id
_entity_poly.type
_entity_poly.pdbx_seq_one_letter_code
_entity_poly.pdbx_strand_id
1 'polypeptide(L)'
;MKREPNDDILRNFAKAMEDIMSSLPLSENARFLGCTIISGNGRDPFVFRTDDEDGMDNDESIDYELIDGPERIYVTVALPSDTSKMPDVDIQPEFVLIIVDGVEVRVDLPCSVHAGQSYFRAKNGILDIVCEKII
;
A
#
# COMPACT_ATOMS: atom_id res chain seq x y z
N MET A 1 -6.02 -8.46 -36.48
CA MET A 1 -6.19 -7.83 -35.15
C MET A 1 -5.06 -6.84 -34.96
N LYS A 2 -5.36 -5.56 -34.78
CA LYS A 2 -4.34 -4.56 -34.40
C LYS A 2 -3.88 -4.92 -32.99
N ARG A 3 -2.58 -5.11 -32.79
CA ARG A 3 -2.01 -5.20 -31.44
C ARG A 3 -2.21 -3.83 -30.81
N GLU A 4 -2.90 -3.80 -29.68
CA GLU A 4 -3.03 -2.56 -28.92
C GLU A 4 -1.67 -2.24 -28.30
N PRO A 5 -1.26 -0.98 -28.23
CA PRO A 5 0.07 -0.57 -27.77
C PRO A 5 0.43 -1.08 -26.36
N ASN A 6 -0.57 -1.45 -25.55
CA ASN A 6 -0.40 -1.95 -24.20
C ASN A 6 -0.31 -3.48 -24.10
N ASP A 7 -0.58 -4.23 -25.18
CA ASP A 7 -0.59 -5.71 -25.18
C ASP A 7 0.79 -6.29 -24.84
N ASP A 8 1.85 -5.62 -25.28
CA ASP A 8 3.22 -6.04 -25.02
C ASP A 8 3.61 -5.81 -23.56
N ILE A 9 3.14 -4.72 -22.94
CA ILE A 9 3.40 -4.40 -21.53
C ILE A 9 2.68 -5.39 -20.62
N LEU A 10 1.38 -5.61 -20.86
CA LEU A 10 0.57 -6.55 -20.08
C LEU A 10 1.11 -7.98 -20.18
N ARG A 11 1.55 -8.40 -21.38
CA ARG A 11 2.18 -9.70 -21.57
C ARG A 11 3.51 -9.82 -20.84
N ASN A 12 4.33 -8.77 -20.84
CA ASN A 12 5.60 -8.78 -20.12
C ASN A 12 5.39 -8.78 -18.60
N PHE A 13 4.40 -8.04 -18.11
CA PHE A 13 4.01 -8.05 -16.70
C PHE A 13 3.49 -9.42 -16.26
N ALA A 14 2.60 -10.03 -17.05
CA ALA A 14 2.09 -11.38 -16.79
C ALA A 14 3.21 -12.43 -16.70
N LYS A 15 4.21 -12.36 -17.61
CA LYS A 15 5.39 -13.22 -17.54
C LYS A 15 6.24 -13.00 -16.30
N ALA A 16 6.47 -11.74 -15.92
CA ALA A 16 7.20 -11.42 -14.70
C ALA A 16 6.48 -11.96 -13.46
N MET A 17 5.15 -11.85 -13.40
CA MET A 17 4.35 -12.45 -12.34
C MET A 17 4.44 -13.98 -12.33
N GLU A 18 4.36 -14.62 -13.51
CA GLU A 18 4.49 -16.07 -13.65
C GLU A 18 5.86 -16.57 -13.15
N ASP A 19 6.94 -15.87 -13.49
CA ASP A 19 8.30 -16.18 -13.02
C ASP A 19 8.43 -16.00 -11.50
N ILE A 20 7.84 -14.94 -10.95
CA ILE A 20 7.80 -14.71 -9.50
C ILE A 20 7.04 -15.84 -8.82
N MET A 21 5.83 -16.16 -9.27
CA MET A 21 5.02 -17.24 -8.71
C MET A 21 5.70 -18.61 -8.82
N SER A 22 6.39 -18.87 -9.92
CA SER A 22 7.11 -20.13 -10.16
C SER A 22 8.37 -20.26 -9.32
N SER A 23 8.96 -19.14 -8.89
CA SER A 23 10.16 -19.11 -8.05
C SER A 23 9.86 -19.08 -6.54
N LEU A 24 8.60 -18.91 -6.15
CA LEU A 24 8.20 -19.00 -4.75
C LEU A 24 8.41 -20.44 -4.26
N PRO A 25 9.08 -20.65 -3.10
CA PRO A 25 9.19 -21.97 -2.51
C PRO A 25 7.78 -22.48 -2.19
N LEU A 26 7.47 -23.70 -2.66
CA LEU A 26 6.22 -24.45 -2.41
C LEU A 26 5.91 -24.67 -0.91
N SER A 27 6.72 -24.14 0.00
CA SER A 27 6.41 -24.09 1.43
C SER A 27 5.09 -23.34 1.61
N GLU A 28 4.17 -23.95 2.35
CA GLU A 28 2.74 -23.60 2.52
C GLU A 28 2.43 -22.17 3.02
N ASN A 29 3.45 -21.31 3.19
CA ASN A 29 3.35 -20.01 3.84
C ASN A 29 3.63 -18.82 2.90
N ALA A 30 4.05 -19.04 1.65
CA ALA A 30 4.20 -17.95 0.69
C ALA A 30 2.82 -17.52 0.18
N ARG A 31 2.39 -16.29 0.53
CA ARG A 31 1.10 -15.73 0.11
C ARG A 31 1.32 -14.42 -0.65
N PHE A 32 0.74 -14.33 -1.84
CA PHE A 32 0.67 -13.09 -2.60
C PHE A 32 -0.59 -12.34 -2.15
N LEU A 33 -0.41 -11.24 -1.43
CA LEU A 33 -1.51 -10.46 -0.84
C LEU A 33 -2.04 -9.38 -1.79
N GLY A 34 -1.20 -8.90 -2.71
CA GLY A 34 -1.56 -7.87 -3.69
C GLY A 34 -0.32 -7.37 -4.45
N CYS A 35 -0.55 -6.58 -5.50
CA CYS A 35 0.49 -5.77 -6.12
C CYS A 35 -0.06 -4.41 -6.54
N THR A 36 0.69 -3.36 -6.22
CA THR A 36 0.43 -2.02 -6.74
C THR A 36 1.21 -1.84 -8.04
N ILE A 37 0.51 -1.55 -9.14
CA ILE A 37 1.13 -1.27 -10.45
C ILE A 37 1.17 0.24 -10.66
N ILE A 38 2.37 0.81 -10.60
CA ILE A 38 2.59 2.23 -10.88
C ILE A 38 3.02 2.38 -12.35
N SER A 39 2.12 2.86 -13.20
CA SER A 39 2.39 3.08 -14.64
C SER A 39 2.49 4.57 -14.94
N GLY A 40 3.68 5.07 -15.31
CA GLY A 40 3.86 6.49 -15.65
C GLY A 40 5.21 6.83 -16.28
N ASN A 41 5.18 7.79 -17.22
CA ASN A 41 6.35 8.31 -17.92
C ASN A 41 7.03 9.40 -17.04
N GLY A 42 7.56 9.01 -15.87
CA GLY A 42 8.28 9.93 -14.97
C GLY A 42 7.50 11.14 -14.46
N ARG A 43 6.15 11.08 -14.42
CA ARG A 43 5.28 12.02 -13.70
C ARG A 43 4.48 11.26 -12.64
N ASP A 44 4.11 11.99 -11.59
CA ASP A 44 3.79 11.51 -10.25
C ASP A 44 2.90 10.25 -10.21
N PRO A 45 3.22 9.30 -9.30
CA PRO A 45 2.41 8.11 -9.09
C PRO A 45 0.99 8.49 -8.66
N PHE A 46 -0.03 7.95 -9.32
CA PHE A 46 -1.42 8.06 -8.89
C PHE A 46 -1.97 6.66 -8.62
N VAL A 47 -2.65 6.51 -7.47
CA VAL A 47 -3.20 5.24 -6.96
C VAL A 47 -4.69 5.17 -7.33
N PHE A 48 -5.22 3.95 -7.49
CA PHE A 48 -6.64 3.73 -7.75
C PHE A 48 -7.48 4.12 -6.53
N ARG A 49 -8.51 4.95 -6.76
CA ARG A 49 -9.49 5.35 -5.76
C ARG A 49 -10.48 4.21 -5.55
N THR A 50 -10.64 3.76 -4.30
CA THR A 50 -11.85 3.05 -3.90
C THR A 50 -12.85 4.15 -3.55
N ASP A 51 -13.66 4.56 -4.52
CA ASP A 51 -14.77 5.49 -4.29
C ASP A 51 -15.80 4.77 -3.41
N ASP A 52 -15.75 5.01 -2.09
CA ASP A 52 -16.90 4.86 -1.22
C ASP A 52 -17.15 6.21 -0.51
N GLU A 53 -18.34 6.72 -0.76
CA GLU A 53 -18.88 8.03 -0.45
C GLU A 53 -18.98 8.27 1.06
N ASP A 54 -18.35 9.35 1.57
CA ASP A 54 -19.01 10.35 2.42
C ASP A 54 -18.01 11.43 2.92
N GLY A 55 -18.06 12.59 2.26
CA GLY A 55 -17.82 13.92 2.83
C GLY A 55 -16.53 14.17 3.63
N MET A 56 -15.54 14.78 2.98
CA MET A 56 -15.11 16.16 3.28
C MET A 56 -14.03 16.54 2.26
N ASP A 57 -14.23 17.69 1.61
CA ASP A 57 -13.20 18.41 0.88
C ASP A 57 -12.01 18.68 1.80
N ASN A 58 -10.94 17.87 1.70
CA ASN A 58 -9.61 18.25 2.12
C ASN A 58 -8.68 17.98 0.93
N ASP A 59 -8.26 19.07 0.28
CA ASP A 59 -7.46 19.13 -0.94
C ASP A 59 -6.00 18.64 -0.76
N GLU A 60 -5.73 17.84 0.28
CA GLU A 60 -4.42 17.29 0.66
C GLU A 60 -4.58 15.91 1.31
N SER A 61 -5.49 15.05 0.85
CA SER A 61 -5.59 13.68 1.39
C SER A 61 -4.45 12.78 0.88
N ILE A 62 -3.68 12.16 1.77
CA ILE A 62 -2.69 11.15 1.39
C ILE A 62 -3.42 9.83 1.15
N ASP A 63 -3.32 9.31 -0.07
CA ASP A 63 -3.96 8.06 -0.46
C ASP A 63 -3.30 6.85 0.21
N TYR A 64 -4.12 5.89 0.65
CA TYR A 64 -3.67 4.64 1.25
C TYR A 64 -4.47 3.43 0.75
N GLU A 65 -3.83 2.27 0.78
CA GLU A 65 -4.44 0.95 0.57
C GLU A 65 -4.38 0.17 1.88
N LEU A 66 -5.49 -0.50 2.24
CA LEU A 66 -5.55 -1.39 3.41
C LEU A 66 -5.90 -2.81 2.96
N ILE A 67 -5.09 -3.78 3.37
CA ILE A 67 -5.32 -5.20 3.13
C ILE A 67 -5.48 -5.91 4.46
N ASP A 68 -6.65 -6.51 4.68
CA ASP A 68 -6.93 -7.32 5.85
C ASP A 68 -6.48 -8.78 5.63
N GLY A 69 -5.34 -9.13 6.21
CA GLY A 69 -4.81 -10.50 6.22
C GLY A 69 -5.28 -11.30 7.44
N PRO A 70 -4.98 -12.61 7.50
CA PRO A 70 -5.48 -13.46 8.58
C PRO A 70 -4.85 -13.17 9.95
N GLU A 71 -3.53 -12.92 10.00
CA GLU A 71 -2.79 -12.63 11.24
C GLU A 71 -2.34 -11.17 11.33
N ARG A 72 -2.41 -10.45 10.20
CA ARG A 72 -1.85 -9.10 10.05
C ARG A 72 -2.74 -8.23 9.19
N ILE A 73 -2.71 -6.94 9.44
CA ILE A 73 -3.25 -5.90 8.57
C ILE A 73 -2.07 -5.17 7.92
N TYR A 74 -2.20 -4.86 6.64
CA TYR A 74 -1.21 -4.13 5.87
C TYR A 74 -1.80 -2.81 5.43
N VAL A 75 -1.09 -1.71 5.68
CA VAL A 75 -1.44 -0.38 5.18
C VAL A 75 -0.29 0.13 4.33
N THR A 76 -0.57 0.45 3.07
CA THR A 76 0.43 0.95 2.12
C THR A 76 0.04 2.35 1.70
N VAL A 77 0.98 3.29 1.81
CA VAL A 77 0.76 4.71 1.54
C VAL A 77 1.77 5.21 0.52
N ALA A 78 1.29 5.91 -0.51
CA ALA A 78 2.15 6.61 -1.45
C ALA A 78 2.60 7.94 -0.83
N LEU A 79 3.90 8.12 -0.68
CA LEU A 79 4.47 9.36 -0.18
C LEU A 79 4.68 10.34 -1.35
N PRO A 80 4.40 11.64 -1.16
CA PRO A 80 4.72 12.68 -2.14
C PRO A 80 6.20 12.64 -2.58
N SER A 81 6.46 12.91 -3.86
CA SER A 81 7.80 12.84 -4.44
C SER A 81 8.77 13.91 -3.90
N ASP A 82 8.22 14.95 -3.29
CA ASP A 82 8.89 16.10 -2.67
C ASP A 82 9.03 15.99 -1.15
N THR A 83 8.62 14.86 -0.54
CA THR A 83 8.69 14.69 0.92
C THR A 83 10.15 14.80 1.38
N SER A 84 10.46 15.89 2.10
CA SER A 84 11.82 16.18 2.57
C SER A 84 12.15 15.47 3.90
N LYS A 85 11.13 14.97 4.59
CA LYS A 85 11.20 14.38 5.92
C LYS A 85 10.68 12.95 5.91
N MET A 86 11.17 12.15 6.85
CA MET A 86 10.60 10.83 7.09
C MET A 86 9.19 11.01 7.68
N PRO A 87 8.18 10.24 7.21
CA PRO A 87 6.83 10.31 7.76
C PRO A 87 6.84 9.91 9.24
N ASP A 88 5.99 10.54 10.03
CA ASP A 88 5.70 10.12 11.40
C ASP A 88 4.51 9.15 11.38
N VAL A 89 4.60 8.08 12.17
CA VAL A 89 3.59 7.03 12.21
C VAL A 89 3.35 6.64 13.66
N ASP A 90 2.11 6.83 14.10
CA ASP A 90 1.65 6.40 15.41
C ASP A 90 0.66 5.25 15.25
N ILE A 91 1.09 4.06 15.67
CA ILE A 91 0.28 2.83 15.59
C ILE A 91 -0.46 2.68 16.91
N GLN A 92 -1.78 2.80 16.86
CA GLN A 92 -2.67 2.60 17.99
C GLN A 92 -3.43 1.27 17.83
N PRO A 93 -4.03 0.74 18.91
CA PRO A 93 -4.69 -0.57 18.82
C PRO A 93 -5.81 -0.59 17.78
N GLU A 94 -6.57 0.48 17.59
CA GLU A 94 -7.74 0.51 16.67
C GLU A 94 -7.50 1.32 15.39
N PHE A 95 -6.38 2.02 15.27
CA PHE A 95 -6.11 2.89 14.12
C PHE A 95 -4.61 3.14 13.93
N VAL A 96 -4.23 3.63 12.76
CA VAL A 96 -2.90 4.20 12.51
C VAL A 96 -3.05 5.66 12.15
N LEU A 97 -2.24 6.51 12.79
CA LEU A 97 -2.10 7.92 12.42
C LEU A 97 -0.80 8.09 11.63
N ILE A 98 -0.91 8.70 10.46
CA ILE A 98 0.19 8.93 9.53
C ILE A 98 0.31 10.43 9.33
N ILE A 99 1.50 10.98 9.58
CA ILE A 99 1.77 12.41 9.44
C ILE A 99 2.88 12.60 8.41
N VAL A 100 2.56 13.28 7.30
CA VAL A 100 3.53 13.57 6.23
C VAL A 100 3.47 15.04 5.92
N ASP A 101 4.59 15.74 6.11
CA ASP A 101 4.73 17.18 5.87
C ASP A 101 3.62 18.07 6.49
N GLY A 102 3.05 17.63 7.62
CA GLY A 102 2.02 18.34 8.37
C GLY A 102 0.58 17.94 8.01
N VAL A 103 0.40 17.11 6.98
CA VAL A 103 -0.87 16.46 6.65
C VAL A 103 -1.03 15.22 7.52
N GLU A 104 -2.16 15.12 8.21
CA GLU A 104 -2.50 13.98 9.07
C GLU A 104 -3.56 13.10 8.39
N VAL A 105 -3.29 11.81 8.32
CA VAL A 105 -4.23 10.80 7.84
C VAL A 105 -4.44 9.74 8.91
N ARG A 106 -5.71 9.51 9.24
CA ARG A 106 -6.14 8.46 10.16
C ARG A 106 -6.67 7.28 9.34
N VAL A 107 -6.09 6.10 9.57
CA VAL A 107 -6.52 4.83 8.98
C VAL A 107 -7.15 3.99 10.08
N ASP A 108 -8.48 3.82 10.05
CA ASP A 108 -9.17 2.95 11.01
C ASP A 108 -8.92 1.48 10.67
N LEU A 109 -8.58 0.67 11.68
CA LEU A 109 -8.26 -0.74 11.50
C LEU A 109 -9.50 -1.62 11.70
N PRO A 110 -9.67 -2.71 10.91
CA PRO A 110 -10.83 -3.60 11.01
C PRO A 110 -10.88 -4.40 12.32
N CYS A 111 -9.77 -4.50 13.04
CA CYS A 111 -9.71 -5.11 14.37
C CYS A 111 -8.54 -4.53 15.19
N SER A 112 -8.51 -4.86 16.48
CA SER A 112 -7.43 -4.40 17.36
C SER A 112 -6.07 -5.05 17.05
N VAL A 113 -4.99 -4.28 17.18
CA VAL A 113 -3.62 -4.73 16.88
C VAL A 113 -2.64 -4.48 18.04
N HIS A 114 -1.56 -5.26 18.07
CA HIS A 114 -0.45 -5.08 19.01
C HIS A 114 0.47 -3.95 18.52
N ALA A 115 0.26 -2.72 18.99
CA ALA A 115 1.07 -1.56 18.62
C ALA A 115 2.59 -1.81 18.77
N GLY A 116 3.03 -2.44 19.86
CA GLY A 116 4.46 -2.71 20.12
C GLY A 116 5.08 -3.84 19.29
N GLN A 117 4.27 -4.64 18.58
CA GLN A 117 4.74 -5.68 17.66
C GLN A 117 4.54 -5.29 16.18
N SER A 118 3.79 -4.22 15.97
CA SER A 118 3.55 -3.62 14.65
C SER A 118 4.73 -2.73 14.28
N TYR A 119 4.96 -2.54 12.99
CA TYR A 119 6.08 -1.74 12.51
C TYR A 119 5.76 -1.10 11.17
N PHE A 120 6.55 -0.09 10.80
CA PHE A 120 6.45 0.56 9.50
C PHE A 120 7.82 0.73 8.87
N ARG A 121 7.83 0.90 7.54
CA ARG A 121 9.01 1.15 6.75
C ARG A 121 8.70 2.08 5.60
N ALA A 122 9.42 3.18 5.51
CA ALA A 122 9.44 4.02 4.32
C ALA A 122 10.60 3.60 3.39
N LYS A 123 10.31 3.33 2.12
CA LYS A 123 11.32 3.06 1.08
C LYS A 123 10.79 3.44 -0.30
N ASN A 124 11.62 4.14 -1.08
CA ASN A 124 11.32 4.52 -2.48
C ASN A 124 9.98 5.24 -2.66
N GLY A 125 9.61 6.14 -1.75
CA GLY A 125 8.34 6.88 -1.82
C GLY A 125 7.11 6.06 -1.42
N ILE A 126 7.30 4.87 -0.85
CA ILE A 126 6.22 4.05 -0.30
C ILE A 126 6.44 3.91 1.20
N LEU A 127 5.38 4.11 1.98
CA LEU A 127 5.31 3.79 3.39
C LEU A 127 4.46 2.53 3.56
N ASP A 128 5.11 1.44 3.98
CA ASP A 128 4.43 0.19 4.34
C ASP A 128 4.32 0.10 5.86
N ILE A 129 3.12 -0.15 6.36
CA ILE A 129 2.81 -0.36 7.77
C ILE A 129 2.22 -1.76 7.92
N VAL A 130 2.77 -2.52 8.87
CA VAL A 130 2.37 -3.90 9.15
C VAL A 130 1.90 -3.97 10.60
N CYS A 131 0.62 -4.27 10.77
CA CYS A 131 -0.01 -4.36 12.08
C CYS A 131 -0.29 -5.81 12.47
N GLU A 132 0.20 -6.25 13.63
CA GLU A 132 -0.02 -7.60 14.15
C GLU A 132 -1.36 -7.67 14.88
N LYS A 133 -2.28 -8.55 14.45
CA LYS A 133 -3.60 -8.65 15.07
C LYS A 133 -3.53 -9.18 16.49
N ILE A 134 -4.41 -8.67 17.35
CA ILE A 134 -4.69 -9.29 18.65
C ILE A 134 -5.71 -10.40 18.37
N ILE A 135 -5.29 -11.66 18.45
CA ILE A 135 -6.13 -12.86 18.21
C ILE A 135 -6.68 -13.39 19.54
#